data_AF-A0A7M7G1W1-F1
#
_entry.id   AF-A0A7M7G1W1-F1
#
_cell.length_a   1.000
_cell.length_b   1.000
_cell.length_c   1.000
_cell.angle_alpha   90.00
_cell.angle_beta   90.00
_cell.angle_gamma   90.00
#
_symmetry.space_group_name_H-M   'P 1'
#
loop_
_entity.id
_entity.type
_entity.pdbx_description
1 polymer ?
#
loop_
_entity_poly.entity_id
_entity_poly.type
_entity_poly.pdbx_seq_one_letter_code
_entity_poly.pdbx_strand_id
1 'polypeptide(L)'
;MKVCALVVLLVCCIAQNASADWRSDVKISHYEHINSIVNDTLRRIPNDSPANKRCYEEARQTLRTASFNGYSKVDACVREASTAGNANVCAQKVDTEVFNVSLEVSRAARACVANP
;
A
#
# COMPACT_ATOMS: atom_id res chain seq x y z
N MET A 1 22.67 33.25 -33.63
CA MET A 1 21.95 31.95 -33.65
C MET A 1 22.51 30.99 -32.60
N LYS A 2 22.40 31.29 -31.30
CA LYS A 2 22.89 30.43 -30.19
C LYS A 2 21.85 30.22 -29.08
N VAL A 3 20.69 30.87 -29.18
CA VAL A 3 19.64 30.85 -28.14
C VAL A 3 18.73 29.62 -28.26
N CYS A 4 18.51 29.10 -29.47
CA CYS A 4 17.61 27.96 -29.69
C CYS A 4 18.15 26.63 -29.13
N ALA A 5 19.48 26.43 -29.10
CA ALA A 5 20.07 25.20 -28.60
C ALA A 5 19.96 25.03 -27.07
N LEU A 6 19.99 26.14 -26.33
CA LEU A 6 19.89 26.15 -24.86
C LEU A 6 18.47 25.83 -24.38
N VAL A 7 17.45 26.26 -25.12
CA VAL A 7 16.04 25.97 -24.79
C VAL A 7 15.72 24.50 -25.04
N VAL A 8 16.23 23.90 -26.12
CA VAL A 8 16.01 22.47 -26.42
C VAL A 8 16.70 21.56 -25.38
N LEU A 9 17.90 21.93 -24.92
CA LEU A 9 18.59 21.22 -23.84
C LEU A 9 17.86 21.35 -22.49
N LEU A 10 17.30 22.53 -22.17
CA LEU A 10 16.52 22.71 -20.94
C LEU A 10 15.23 21.86 -20.95
N VAL A 11 14.53 21.76 -22.08
CA VAL A 11 13.31 20.94 -22.19
C VAL A 11 13.63 19.44 -22.08
N CYS A 12 14.74 18.97 -22.65
CA CYS A 12 15.20 17.58 -22.46
C CYS A 12 15.59 17.29 -21.00
N CYS A 13 16.23 18.24 -20.29
CA CYS A 13 16.56 18.06 -18.87
C CYS A 13 15.32 18.11 -17.95
N ILE A 14 14.30 18.92 -18.27
CA ILE A 14 13.04 18.96 -17.51
C ILE A 14 12.20 17.70 -17.76
N ALA A 15 12.20 17.15 -18.98
CA ALA A 15 11.55 15.89 -19.29
C ALA A 15 12.23 14.68 -18.61
N GLN A 16 13.56 14.72 -18.44
CA GLN A 16 14.31 13.71 -17.70
C GLN A 16 14.12 13.81 -16.18
N ASN A 17 13.95 15.02 -15.63
CA ASN A 17 13.63 15.20 -14.22
C ASN A 17 12.16 14.89 -13.89
N ALA A 18 11.28 14.88 -14.91
CA ALA A 18 9.89 14.45 -14.82
C ALA A 18 9.68 12.99 -15.23
N SER A 19 10.74 12.24 -15.60
CA SER A 19 10.69 10.80 -15.38
C SER A 19 10.85 10.57 -13.88
N ALA A 20 9.80 10.93 -13.14
CA ALA A 20 9.54 10.35 -11.84
C ALA A 20 9.78 8.85 -12.00
N ASP A 21 10.69 8.30 -11.19
CA ASP A 21 10.99 6.88 -11.27
C ASP A 21 9.68 6.15 -11.02
N TRP A 22 9.06 5.66 -12.09
CA TRP A 22 7.73 5.05 -12.03
C TRP A 22 7.68 3.93 -11.01
N ARG A 23 8.85 3.34 -10.68
CA ARG A 23 9.00 2.38 -9.59
C ARG A 23 8.66 2.98 -8.24
N SER A 24 9.19 4.16 -7.94
CA SER A 24 8.87 4.92 -6.74
C SER A 24 7.39 5.29 -6.70
N ASP A 25 6.83 5.77 -7.81
CA ASP A 25 5.42 6.18 -7.87
C ASP A 25 4.47 4.99 -7.61
N VAL A 26 4.73 3.84 -8.25
CA VAL A 26 3.95 2.60 -8.03
C VAL A 26 4.08 2.15 -6.58
N LYS A 27 5.28 2.15 -6.00
CA LYS A 27 5.47 1.80 -4.59
C LYS A 27 4.66 2.70 -3.67
N ILE A 28 4.81 4.02 -3.79
CA ILE A 28 4.13 4.98 -2.93
C ILE A 28 2.62 4.80 -3.02
N SER A 29 2.07 4.75 -4.24
CA SER A 29 0.63 4.62 -4.45
C SER A 29 0.06 3.34 -3.80
N HIS A 30 0.70 2.19 -4.00
CA HIS A 30 0.22 0.94 -3.42
C HIS A 30 0.49 0.84 -1.91
N TYR A 31 1.55 1.47 -1.40
CA TYR A 31 1.80 1.53 0.05
C TYR A 31 0.72 2.35 0.75
N GLU A 32 0.34 3.48 0.18
CA GLU A 32 -0.75 4.31 0.67
C GLU A 32 -2.08 3.56 0.63
N HIS A 33 -2.35 2.80 -0.45
CA HIS A 33 -3.56 2.02 -0.56
C HIS A 33 -3.63 0.88 0.48
N ILE A 34 -2.54 0.12 0.67
CA ILE A 34 -2.43 -0.90 1.72
C ILE A 34 -2.64 -0.28 3.11
N ASN A 35 -2.04 0.88 3.40
CA ASN A 35 -2.27 1.60 4.65
C ASN A 35 -3.74 1.98 4.81
N SER A 36 -4.39 2.46 3.76
CA SER A 36 -5.82 2.81 3.79
C SER A 36 -6.68 1.60 4.15
N ILE A 37 -6.48 0.46 3.49
CA ILE A 37 -7.19 -0.80 3.75
C ILE A 37 -7.08 -1.20 5.22
N VAL A 38 -5.85 -1.23 5.75
CA VAL A 38 -5.58 -1.64 7.12
C VAL A 38 -6.17 -0.66 8.13
N ASN A 39 -5.99 0.64 7.93
CA ASN A 39 -6.48 1.66 8.85
C ASN A 39 -8.01 1.73 8.87
N ASP A 40 -8.67 1.59 7.72
CA ASP A 40 -10.13 1.54 7.65
C ASP A 40 -10.68 0.29 8.33
N THR A 41 -9.95 -0.83 8.26
CA THR A 41 -10.30 -2.06 8.97
C THR A 41 -10.19 -1.88 10.48
N LEU A 42 -9.08 -1.32 10.96
CA LEU A 42 -8.86 -1.06 12.40
C LEU A 42 -9.90 -0.10 12.98
N ARG A 43 -10.26 0.96 12.26
CA ARG A 43 -11.28 1.93 12.68
C ARG A 43 -12.66 1.30 12.93
N ARG A 44 -12.93 0.14 12.31
CA ARG A 44 -14.21 -0.58 12.44
C ARG A 44 -14.24 -1.60 13.58
N ILE A 45 -13.13 -1.78 14.30
CA ILE A 45 -13.04 -2.72 15.42
C ILE A 45 -13.15 -1.92 16.72
N PRO A 46 -14.16 -2.19 17.57
CA PRO A 46 -14.31 -1.51 18.86
C PRO A 46 -13.08 -1.68 19.76
N ASN A 47 -12.65 -0.59 20.39
CA ASN A 47 -11.56 -0.54 21.38
C ASN A 47 -11.94 0.38 22.56
N ASP A 48 -13.20 0.28 22.97
CA ASP A 48 -13.87 1.14 23.95
C ASP A 48 -13.96 0.51 25.35
N SER A 49 -13.63 -0.77 25.48
CA SER A 49 -13.66 -1.50 26.75
C SER A 49 -12.42 -2.38 26.95
N PRO A 50 -12.04 -2.70 28.20
CA PRO A 50 -10.95 -3.65 28.48
C PRO A 50 -11.17 -5.02 27.84
N ALA A 51 -12.43 -5.46 27.76
CA ALA A 51 -12.82 -6.71 27.11
C ALA A 51 -12.53 -6.70 25.60
N ASN A 52 -12.82 -5.60 24.92
CA ASN A 52 -12.60 -5.46 23.48
C ASN A 52 -11.13 -5.19 23.12
N LYS A 53 -10.34 -4.67 24.06
CA LYS A 53 -8.94 -4.29 23.84
C LYS A 53 -8.07 -5.46 23.38
N ARG A 54 -8.31 -6.67 23.92
CA ARG A 54 -7.59 -7.88 23.49
C ARG A 54 -7.85 -8.17 22.00
N CYS A 55 -9.12 -8.20 21.60
CA CYS A 55 -9.53 -8.44 20.22
C CYS A 55 -8.93 -7.39 19.26
N TYR A 56 -8.93 -6.12 19.68
CA TYR A 56 -8.34 -5.04 18.89
C TYR A 56 -6.82 -5.18 18.72
N GLU A 57 -6.08 -5.46 19.80
CA GLU A 57 -4.61 -5.60 19.71
C GLU A 57 -4.20 -6.83 18.89
N GLU A 58 -4.92 -7.95 19.01
CA GLU A 58 -4.70 -9.11 18.15
C GLU A 58 -4.91 -8.76 16.67
N ALA A 59 -6.05 -8.13 16.34
CA ALA A 59 -6.32 -7.68 14.98
C ALA A 59 -5.25 -6.70 14.46
N ARG A 60 -4.81 -5.76 15.31
CA ARG A 60 -3.76 -4.79 14.97
C ARG A 60 -2.43 -5.45 14.66
N GLN A 61 -2.02 -6.46 15.43
CA GLN A 61 -0.78 -7.19 15.14
C GLN A 61 -0.89 -7.94 13.81
N THR A 62 -1.99 -8.65 13.57
CA THR A 62 -2.20 -9.39 12.30
C THR A 62 -2.21 -8.45 11.10
N LEU A 63 -2.90 -7.31 11.18
CA LEU A 63 -2.95 -6.33 10.10
C LEU A 63 -1.61 -5.63 9.87
N ARG A 64 -0.81 -5.42 10.93
CA ARG A 64 0.56 -4.91 10.80
C ARG A 64 1.46 -5.89 10.04
N THR A 65 1.34 -7.19 10.33
CA THR A 65 2.06 -8.21 9.57
C THR A 65 1.59 -8.24 8.12
N ALA A 66 0.28 -8.12 7.87
CA ALA A 66 -0.28 -8.06 6.53
C ALA A 66 0.24 -6.87 5.72
N SER A 67 0.31 -5.67 6.31
CA SER A 67 0.86 -4.49 5.62
C SER A 67 2.35 -4.62 5.33
N PHE A 68 3.14 -5.11 6.27
CA PHE A 68 4.57 -5.32 6.06
C PHE A 68 4.84 -6.32 4.92
N ASN A 69 4.10 -7.44 4.92
CA ASN A 69 4.19 -8.43 3.85
C ASN A 69 3.73 -7.84 2.50
N GLY A 70 2.65 -7.05 2.52
CA GLY A 70 2.16 -6.33 1.34
C GLY A 70 3.23 -5.41 0.75
N TYR A 71 3.89 -4.60 1.57
CA TYR A 71 4.97 -3.72 1.12
C TYR A 71 6.11 -4.51 0.47
N SER A 72 6.56 -5.57 1.13
CA SER A 72 7.63 -6.42 0.59
C SER A 72 7.27 -7.03 -0.76
N LYS A 73 6.00 -7.42 -0.97
CA LYS A 73 5.53 -7.95 -2.26
C LYS A 73 5.42 -6.87 -3.34
N VAL A 74 4.94 -5.67 -2.99
CA VAL A 74 4.92 -4.52 -3.92
C VAL A 74 6.36 -4.14 -4.34
N ASP A 75 7.31 -4.17 -3.41
CA ASP A 75 8.74 -4.00 -3.71
C ASP A 75 9.24 -5.03 -4.74
N ALA A 76 8.86 -6.30 -4.57
CA ALA A 76 9.19 -7.36 -5.52
C ALA A 76 8.55 -7.12 -6.89
N CYS A 77 7.25 -6.78 -6.93
CA CYS A 77 6.53 -6.44 -8.17
C CYS A 77 7.25 -5.37 -8.99
N VAL A 78 7.70 -4.32 -8.32
CA VAL A 78 8.36 -3.17 -8.95
C VAL A 78 9.78 -3.50 -9.41
N ARG A 79 10.51 -4.30 -8.63
CA ARG A 79 11.86 -4.77 -8.98
C ARG A 79 11.85 -5.68 -10.21
N GLU A 80 10.86 -6.55 -10.33
CA GLU A 80 10.80 -7.60 -11.36
C GLU A 80 10.09 -7.14 -12.64
N ALA A 81 9.28 -6.08 -12.56
CA ALA A 81 8.55 -5.58 -13.71
C ALA A 81 9.43 -4.84 -14.73
N SER A 82 9.16 -5.10 -16.01
CA SER A 82 9.76 -4.39 -17.14
C SER A 82 9.11 -3.03 -17.43
N THR A 83 7.88 -2.81 -16.94
CA THR A 83 7.09 -1.58 -17.16
C THR A 83 6.25 -1.23 -15.94
N ALA A 84 5.84 0.04 -15.83
CA ALA A 84 4.91 0.50 -14.80
C ALA A 84 3.57 -0.25 -14.84
N GLY A 85 3.04 -0.55 -16.03
CA GLY A 85 1.80 -1.31 -16.19
C GLY A 85 1.88 -2.71 -15.58
N ASN A 86 2.98 -3.43 -15.82
CA ASN A 86 3.21 -4.75 -15.26
C ASN A 86 3.35 -4.70 -13.73
N ALA A 87 4.06 -3.70 -13.21
CA ALA A 87 4.20 -3.49 -11.76
C ALA A 87 2.86 -3.21 -11.09
N ASN A 88 2.04 -2.33 -11.69
CA ASN A 88 0.70 -2.01 -11.20
C ASN A 88 -0.21 -3.23 -11.15
N VAL A 89 -0.26 -4.05 -12.22
CA VAL A 89 -1.09 -5.27 -12.22
C VAL A 89 -0.65 -6.24 -11.13
N CYS A 90 0.66 -6.36 -10.90
CA CYS A 90 1.18 -7.19 -9.80
C CYS A 90 0.81 -6.60 -8.43
N ALA A 91 1.05 -5.31 -8.21
CA ALA A 91 0.78 -4.63 -6.94
C ALA A 91 -0.73 -4.59 -6.61
N GLN A 92 -1.62 -4.46 -7.60
CA GLN A 92 -3.07 -4.60 -7.41
C GLN A 92 -3.50 -5.98 -6.88
N LYS A 93 -2.79 -7.05 -7.26
CA LYS A 93 -3.03 -8.38 -6.67
C LYS A 93 -2.62 -8.39 -5.20
N VAL A 94 -1.52 -7.73 -4.86
CA VAL A 94 -1.09 -7.58 -3.47
C VAL A 94 -2.11 -6.78 -2.65
N ASP A 95 -2.64 -5.68 -3.18
CA ASP A 95 -3.72 -4.92 -2.54
C ASP A 95 -4.94 -5.81 -2.25
N THR A 96 -5.31 -6.65 -3.22
CA THR A 96 -6.44 -7.59 -3.08
C THR A 96 -6.17 -8.63 -2.00
N GLU A 97 -4.95 -9.17 -1.91
CA GLU A 97 -4.55 -10.10 -0.85
C GLU A 97 -4.65 -9.43 0.53
N VAL A 98 -4.08 -8.22 0.68
CA VAL A 98 -4.15 -7.46 1.94
C VAL A 98 -5.60 -7.15 2.30
N PHE A 99 -6.44 -6.80 1.33
CA PHE A 99 -7.87 -6.58 1.54
C PHE A 99 -8.58 -7.83 2.05
N ASN A 100 -8.33 -9.00 1.46
CA ASN A 100 -8.94 -10.26 1.89
C ASN A 100 -8.52 -10.65 3.31
N VAL A 101 -7.22 -10.55 3.63
CA VAL A 101 -6.73 -10.73 5.01
C VAL A 101 -7.41 -9.75 5.96
N SER A 102 -7.59 -8.49 5.54
CA SER A 102 -8.23 -7.48 6.37
C SER A 102 -9.71 -7.78 6.63
N LEU A 103 -10.42 -8.33 5.66
CA LEU A 103 -11.79 -8.81 5.84
C LEU A 103 -11.87 -9.97 6.84
N GLU A 104 -10.96 -10.93 6.75
CA GLU A 104 -10.91 -12.06 7.68
C GLU A 104 -10.63 -11.60 9.11
N VAL A 105 -9.63 -10.72 9.29
CA VAL A 105 -9.32 -10.15 10.60
C VAL A 105 -10.50 -9.35 11.14
N SER A 106 -11.19 -8.56 10.30
CA SER A 106 -12.38 -7.82 10.73
C SER A 106 -13.48 -8.75 11.24
N ARG A 107 -13.73 -9.87 10.54
CA ARG A 107 -14.72 -10.87 10.96
C ARG A 107 -14.34 -11.53 12.29
N ALA A 108 -13.08 -11.95 12.42
CA ALA A 108 -12.57 -12.57 13.65
C ALA A 108 -12.66 -11.60 14.84
N ALA A 109 -12.25 -10.35 14.66
CA ALA A 109 -12.30 -9.32 15.69
C ALA A 109 -13.73 -9.03 16.14
N ARG A 110 -14.70 -8.97 15.20
CA ARG A 110 -16.13 -8.80 15.53
C ARG A 110 -16.68 -9.98 16.32
N ALA A 111 -16.31 -11.21 15.95
CA ALA A 111 -16.73 -12.40 16.68
C ALA A 111 -16.16 -12.42 18.11
N CYS A 112 -14.89 -12.01 18.27
CA CYS A 112 -14.23 -11.84 19.56
C CYS A 112 -14.93 -10.77 20.42
N VAL A 113 -15.24 -9.59 19.87
CA VAL A 113 -15.97 -8.53 20.59
C VAL A 113 -17.38 -8.97 21.01
N ALA A 114 -18.06 -9.78 20.19
CA ALA A 114 -19.36 -10.32 20.52
C ALA A 114 -19.31 -11.43 21.61
N ASN A 115 -18.15 -12.05 21.82
CA ASN A 115 -17.91 -13.12 22.79
C ASN A 115 -16.61 -12.84 23.57
N PRO A 116 -16.59 -11.76 24.38
CA PRO A 116 -15.37 -11.19 24.96
C PRO A 116 -14.59 -12.13 25.90
#